data_AF-A0A933XUN6-F1
#
_entry.id   AF-A0A933XUN6-F1
#
_cell.length_a   1.000
_cell.length_b   1.000
_cell.length_c   1.000
_cell.angle_alpha   90.00
_cell.angle_beta   90.00
_cell.angle_gamma   90.00
#
_symmetry.space_group_name_H-M   'P 1'
#
loop_
_entity.id
_entity.type
_entity.pdbx_description
1 polymer ?
#
loop_
_entity_poly.entity_id
_entity_poly.type
_entity_poly.pdbx_seq_one_letter_code
_entity_poly.pdbx_strand_id
1 'polypeptide(L)'
;MIRINLLPDEYRKKSRTPLKLMLAVTGLVAANGLALAWLAFLHFGVMAEIDSEKTVMQTESEGLAAQIKYHKSLEQEKKIYSLREQALADVTSNRISWTRKVDELIDVVNKGVQGDRHMVWFDDLIVQQTSDARAKSYGSVRAGGHSGSERFDQIANFLEDIEQSSFISDFLPPAPPEGTQQQTDKELQPAIVWGFPLQLNLKSPEERSGKPALEDPKAKPAAPNTNAKSTAEAKASAEEKKQ
;
A
#
# COMPACT_ATOMS: atom_id res chain seq x y z
N MET A 1 77.95 -30.76 70.41
CA MET A 1 79.21 -31.47 70.12
C MET A 1 79.21 -31.81 68.63
N ILE A 2 79.91 -30.99 67.83
CA ILE A 2 79.90 -31.08 66.35
C ILE A 2 80.99 -32.06 65.92
N ARG A 3 80.63 -33.11 65.16
CA ARG A 3 81.58 -34.10 64.63
C ARG A 3 81.99 -33.67 63.22
N ILE A 4 83.18 -33.08 63.08
CA ILE A 4 83.75 -32.68 61.78
C ILE A 4 84.59 -33.84 61.24
N ASN A 5 84.26 -34.32 60.03
CA ASN A 5 84.94 -35.44 59.40
C ASN A 5 86.21 -34.95 58.68
N LEU A 6 87.39 -35.24 59.23
CA LEU A 6 88.69 -34.75 58.77
C LEU A 6 89.32 -35.55 57.61
N LEU A 7 88.60 -36.51 57.02
CA LEU A 7 89.13 -37.22 55.84
C LEU A 7 89.24 -36.27 54.64
N PRO A 8 90.38 -36.29 53.90
CA PRO A 8 90.53 -35.62 52.60
C PRO A 8 89.37 -36.01 51.67
N ASP A 9 88.88 -35.08 50.85
CA ASP A 9 87.67 -35.28 50.03
C ASP A 9 87.73 -36.54 49.13
N GLU A 10 88.94 -36.96 48.76
CA GLU A 10 89.24 -38.18 47.99
C GLU A 10 88.86 -39.49 48.72
N TYR A 11 88.90 -39.51 50.05
CA TYR A 11 88.61 -40.70 50.89
C TYR A 11 87.25 -40.64 51.59
N ARG A 12 86.48 -39.57 51.39
CA ARG A 12 85.09 -39.53 51.85
C ARG A 12 84.27 -40.49 50.97
N LYS A 13 83.49 -41.39 51.59
CA LYS A 13 82.52 -42.22 50.85
C LYS A 13 81.63 -41.29 50.02
N LYS A 14 81.83 -41.29 48.70
CA LYS A 14 81.02 -40.51 47.76
C LYS A 14 79.56 -40.86 48.02
N SER A 15 78.77 -39.89 48.46
CA SER A 15 77.35 -40.07 48.74
C SER A 15 76.65 -40.45 47.44
N ARG A 16 76.46 -41.75 47.22
CA ARG A 16 75.67 -42.25 46.10
C ARG A 16 74.22 -41.85 46.36
N THR A 17 73.61 -41.15 45.41
CA THR A 17 72.18 -40.85 45.46
C THR A 17 71.42 -42.18 45.56
N PRO A 18 70.46 -42.31 46.49
CA PRO A 18 69.74 -43.56 46.65
C PRO A 18 68.98 -43.85 45.34
N LEU A 19 69.12 -45.07 44.82
CA LEU A 19 68.55 -45.48 43.53
C LEU A 19 67.06 -45.17 43.41
N LYS A 20 66.32 -45.28 44.53
CA LYS A 20 64.89 -44.94 44.62
C LYS A 20 64.60 -43.46 44.31
N LEU A 21 65.47 -42.56 44.76
CA LEU A 21 65.33 -41.12 44.52
C LEU A 21 65.65 -40.78 43.05
N MET A 22 66.68 -41.39 42.48
CA MET A 22 66.95 -41.26 41.04
C MET A 22 65.76 -41.71 40.20
N LEU A 23 65.20 -42.90 40.48
CA LEU A 23 64.03 -43.39 39.76
C LEU A 23 62.80 -42.49 39.93
N ALA A 24 62.55 -41.97 41.13
CA ALA A 24 61.44 -41.06 41.40
C ALA A 24 61.60 -39.72 40.62
N VAL A 25 62.81 -39.16 40.61
CA VAL A 25 63.11 -37.92 39.86
C VAL A 25 62.99 -38.17 38.36
N THR A 26 63.55 -39.26 37.84
CA THR A 26 63.43 -39.62 36.42
C THR A 26 61.98 -39.85 36.02
N GLY A 27 61.19 -40.54 36.84
CA GLY A 27 59.75 -40.75 36.61
C GLY A 27 58.96 -39.44 36.58
N LEU A 28 59.27 -38.51 37.50
CA LEU A 28 58.62 -37.20 37.53
C LEU A 28 58.99 -36.35 36.31
N VAL A 29 60.26 -36.34 35.90
CA VAL A 29 60.69 -35.65 34.68
C VAL A 29 60.03 -36.26 33.44
N ALA A 30 59.93 -37.59 33.35
CA ALA A 30 59.26 -38.26 32.24
C ALA A 30 57.76 -37.93 32.19
N ALA A 31 57.06 -37.94 33.33
CA ALA A 31 55.65 -37.57 33.39
C ALA A 31 55.40 -36.12 32.97
N ASN A 32 56.23 -35.17 33.43
CA ASN A 32 56.14 -33.78 33.01
C ASN A 32 56.48 -33.61 31.53
N GLY A 33 57.48 -34.34 31.01
CA GLY A 33 57.81 -34.33 29.59
C GLY A 33 56.66 -34.83 28.71
N LEU A 34 55.98 -35.91 29.10
CA LEU A 34 54.81 -36.42 28.39
C LEU A 34 53.62 -35.46 28.46
N ALA A 35 53.37 -34.83 29.62
CA ALA A 35 52.32 -33.83 29.77
C ALA A 35 52.59 -32.59 28.87
N LEU A 36 53.84 -32.11 28.83
CA LEU A 36 54.23 -31.02 27.94
C LEU A 36 54.13 -31.41 26.46
N ALA A 37 54.53 -32.63 26.10
CA ALA A 37 54.38 -33.14 24.73
C ALA A 37 52.91 -33.23 24.32
N TRP A 38 52.03 -33.68 25.21
CA TRP A 38 50.59 -33.71 24.99
C TRP A 38 49.98 -32.31 24.84
N LEU A 39 50.35 -31.37 25.70
CA LEU A 39 49.90 -29.98 25.59
C LEU A 39 50.41 -29.31 24.31
N ALA A 40 51.66 -29.57 23.93
CA ALA A 40 52.22 -29.11 22.67
C ALA A 40 51.46 -29.71 21.47
N PHE A 41 51.10 -30.99 21.52
CA PHE A 41 50.28 -31.63 20.49
C PHE A 41 48.87 -31.00 20.38
N LEU A 42 48.19 -30.75 21.51
CA LEU A 42 46.89 -30.07 21.50
C LEU A 42 46.99 -28.63 20.97
N HIS A 43 48.01 -27.89 21.39
CA HIS A 43 48.16 -26.49 21.02
C HIS A 43 48.65 -26.29 19.57
N PHE A 44 49.56 -27.13 19.07
CA PHE A 44 50.10 -26.97 17.72
C PHE A 44 49.40 -27.84 16.68
N GLY A 45 48.83 -28.98 17.08
CA GLY A 45 48.05 -29.84 16.18
C GLY A 45 46.60 -29.38 16.12
N VAL A 46 45.86 -29.60 17.22
CA VAL A 46 44.40 -29.45 17.22
C VAL A 46 43.96 -27.99 17.08
N MET A 47 44.59 -27.06 17.79
CA MET A 47 44.21 -25.64 17.65
C MET A 47 44.53 -25.07 16.26
N ALA A 48 45.64 -25.49 15.64
CA ALA A 48 45.97 -25.05 14.28
C ALA A 48 44.95 -25.56 13.25
N GLU A 49 44.48 -26.80 13.40
CA GLU A 49 43.40 -27.36 12.58
C GLU A 49 42.10 -26.57 12.74
N ILE A 50 41.66 -26.34 13.97
CA ILE A 50 40.45 -25.56 14.26
C ILE A 50 40.54 -24.13 13.70
N ASP A 51 41.67 -23.46 13.88
CA ASP A 51 41.87 -22.11 13.36
C ASP A 51 41.83 -22.11 11.82
N SER A 52 42.43 -23.11 11.17
CA SER A 52 42.36 -23.27 9.71
C SER A 52 40.92 -23.47 9.23
N GLU A 53 40.15 -24.36 9.86
CA GLU A 53 38.75 -24.58 9.51
C GLU A 53 37.92 -23.31 9.69
N LYS A 54 38.15 -22.59 10.79
CA LYS A 54 37.49 -21.31 11.05
C LYS A 54 37.79 -20.28 9.97
N THR A 55 39.04 -20.17 9.53
CA THR A 55 39.41 -19.23 8.45
C THR A 55 38.78 -19.60 7.11
N VAL A 56 38.68 -20.90 6.80
CA VAL A 56 37.98 -21.39 5.59
C VAL A 56 36.50 -21.05 5.66
N MET A 57 35.83 -21.40 6.76
CA MET A 57 34.40 -21.10 6.98
C MET A 57 34.12 -19.60 6.95
N GLN A 58 35.01 -18.79 7.52
CA GLN A 58 34.88 -17.34 7.47
C GLN A 58 35.00 -16.82 6.03
N THR A 59 35.98 -17.30 5.27
CA THR A 59 36.18 -16.93 3.86
C THR A 59 34.97 -17.34 3.00
N GLU A 60 34.43 -18.55 3.22
CA GLU A 60 33.21 -19.01 2.55
C GLU A 60 32.00 -18.15 2.91
N SER A 61 31.84 -17.81 4.20
CA SER A 61 30.76 -16.95 4.67
C SER A 61 30.83 -15.54 4.07
N GLU A 62 32.05 -14.97 3.95
CA GLU A 62 32.27 -13.66 3.34
C GLU A 62 31.99 -13.69 1.83
N GLY A 63 32.38 -14.78 1.15
CA GLY A 63 32.06 -15.01 -0.26
C GLY A 63 30.54 -15.11 -0.51
N LEU A 64 29.82 -15.85 0.33
CA LEU A 64 28.36 -15.98 0.25
C LEU A 64 27.65 -14.67 0.62
N ALA A 65 28.20 -13.89 1.56
CA ALA A 65 27.61 -12.62 1.98
C ALA A 65 27.47 -11.63 0.81
N ALA A 66 28.42 -11.60 -0.13
CA ALA A 66 28.34 -10.78 -1.32
C ALA A 66 27.18 -11.21 -2.25
N GLN A 67 26.99 -12.51 -2.45
CA GLN A 67 25.89 -13.05 -3.26
C GLN A 67 24.53 -12.76 -2.63
N ILE A 68 24.42 -12.92 -1.31
CA ILE A 68 23.18 -12.60 -0.56
C ILE A 68 22.85 -11.11 -0.68
N LYS A 69 23.85 -10.21 -0.58
CA LYS A 69 23.64 -8.77 -0.76
C LYS A 69 23.11 -8.45 -2.17
N TYR A 70 23.67 -9.06 -3.20
CA TYR A 70 23.21 -8.90 -4.58
C TYR A 70 21.77 -9.41 -4.77
N HIS A 71 21.43 -10.58 -4.25
CA HIS A 71 20.05 -11.07 -4.32
C HIS A 71 19.07 -10.15 -3.59
N LYS A 72 19.44 -9.61 -2.42
CA LYS A 72 18.62 -8.64 -1.70
C LYS A 72 18.44 -7.34 -2.47
N SER A 73 19.47 -6.83 -3.14
CA SER A 73 19.34 -5.62 -3.97
C SER A 73 18.41 -5.87 -5.17
N LEU A 74 18.54 -7.02 -5.84
CA LEU A 74 17.62 -7.39 -6.93
C LEU A 74 16.17 -7.53 -6.44
N GLU A 75 15.95 -8.08 -5.26
CA GLU A 75 14.60 -8.19 -4.69
C GLU A 75 14.01 -6.82 -4.37
N GLN A 76 14.84 -5.88 -3.87
CA GLN A 76 14.43 -4.49 -3.66
C GLN A 76 14.10 -3.79 -4.97
N GLU A 77 14.94 -3.94 -6.00
CA GLU A 77 14.67 -3.40 -7.33
C GLU A 77 13.35 -3.95 -7.88
N LYS A 78 13.13 -5.27 -7.82
CA LYS A 78 11.89 -5.91 -8.25
C LYS A 78 10.67 -5.28 -7.57
N LYS A 79 10.73 -5.06 -6.25
CA LYS A 79 9.64 -4.41 -5.49
C LYS A 79 9.41 -2.98 -5.96
N ILE A 80 10.46 -2.22 -6.23
CA ILE A 80 10.35 -0.85 -6.74
C ILE A 80 9.68 -0.85 -8.12
N TYR A 81 10.08 -1.76 -9.02
CA TYR A 81 9.47 -1.88 -10.34
C TYR A 81 8.00 -2.27 -10.27
N SER A 82 7.63 -3.25 -9.45
CA SER A 82 6.23 -3.64 -9.29
C SER A 82 5.37 -2.50 -8.74
N LEU A 83 5.89 -1.71 -7.80
CA LEU A 83 5.18 -0.54 -7.27
C LEU A 83 5.01 0.55 -8.33
N ARG A 84 6.02 0.78 -9.19
CA ARG A 84 5.92 1.74 -10.29
C ARG A 84 4.92 1.28 -11.34
N GLU A 85 4.95 0.01 -11.70
CA GLU A 85 3.99 -0.58 -12.65
C GLU A 85 2.57 -0.45 -12.13
N GLN A 86 2.34 -0.77 -10.85
CA GLN A 86 1.04 -0.58 -10.20
C GLN A 86 0.62 0.89 -10.21
N ALA A 87 1.51 1.81 -9.84
CA ALA A 87 1.20 3.24 -9.85
C ALA A 87 0.87 3.75 -11.27
N LEU A 88 1.55 3.26 -12.30
CA LEU A 88 1.26 3.62 -13.70
C LEU A 88 -0.08 3.03 -14.16
N ALA A 89 -0.39 1.80 -13.76
CA ALA A 89 -1.68 1.18 -14.03
C ALA A 89 -2.81 1.98 -13.35
N ASP A 90 -2.62 2.41 -12.11
CA ASP A 90 -3.56 3.24 -11.37
C ASP A 90 -3.73 4.62 -12.00
N VAL A 91 -2.66 5.27 -12.45
CA VAL A 91 -2.76 6.55 -13.17
C VAL A 91 -3.50 6.38 -14.49
N THR A 92 -3.24 5.29 -15.21
CA THR A 92 -3.85 5.01 -16.51
C THR A 92 -5.34 4.71 -16.37
N SER A 93 -5.75 3.93 -15.37
CA SER A 93 -7.16 3.62 -15.10
C SER A 93 -7.94 4.84 -14.57
N ASN A 94 -7.27 5.74 -13.86
CA ASN A 94 -7.88 6.97 -13.37
C ASN A 94 -8.00 8.06 -14.44
N ARG A 95 -7.22 8.00 -15.52
CA ARG A 95 -7.20 9.03 -16.56
C ARG A 95 -8.53 9.07 -17.32
N ILE A 96 -9.07 10.28 -17.48
CA ILE A 96 -10.24 10.56 -18.31
C ILE A 96 -9.81 11.51 -19.41
N SER A 97 -10.16 11.18 -20.65
CA SER A 97 -9.91 12.05 -21.80
C SER A 97 -10.98 13.14 -21.85
N TRP A 98 -10.83 14.18 -21.03
CA TRP A 98 -11.81 15.26 -20.90
C TRP A 98 -12.14 15.95 -22.23
N THR A 99 -11.16 16.15 -23.11
CA THR A 99 -11.41 16.70 -24.46
C THR A 99 -12.41 15.85 -25.23
N ARG A 100 -12.20 14.53 -25.28
CA ARG A 100 -13.13 13.60 -25.93
C ARG A 100 -14.53 13.65 -25.29
N LYS A 101 -14.62 13.75 -23.95
CA LYS A 101 -15.91 13.85 -23.27
C LYS A 101 -16.64 15.16 -23.55
N VAL A 102 -15.91 16.27 -23.68
CA VAL A 102 -16.48 17.55 -24.09
C VAL A 102 -16.97 17.48 -25.53
N ASP A 103 -16.20 16.87 -26.44
CA ASP A 103 -16.63 16.66 -27.83
C ASP A 103 -17.90 15.81 -27.91
N GLU A 104 -17.94 14.68 -27.16
CA GLU A 104 -19.14 13.82 -27.08
C GLU A 104 -20.35 14.58 -26.50
N LEU A 105 -20.15 15.49 -25.54
CA LEU A 105 -21.22 16.33 -25.00
C LEU A 105 -21.72 17.35 -26.04
N ILE A 106 -20.82 17.99 -26.79
CA ILE A 106 -21.16 18.93 -27.87
C ILE A 106 -21.97 18.21 -28.95
N ASP A 107 -21.61 16.98 -29.29
CA ASP A 107 -22.38 16.16 -30.24
C ASP A 107 -23.81 15.92 -29.74
N VAL A 108 -24.00 15.63 -28.45
CA VAL A 108 -25.34 15.45 -27.86
C VAL A 108 -26.14 16.76 -27.85
N VAL A 109 -25.51 17.88 -27.54
CA VAL A 109 -26.15 19.20 -27.62
C VAL A 109 -26.60 19.49 -29.07
N ASN A 110 -25.75 19.19 -30.05
CA ASN A 110 -26.04 19.45 -31.47
C ASN A 110 -27.04 18.46 -32.10
N LYS A 111 -27.27 17.29 -31.49
CA LYS A 111 -28.30 16.33 -31.94
C LYS A 111 -29.72 16.88 -31.88
N GLY A 112 -29.96 17.98 -31.18
CA GLY A 112 -31.29 18.57 -30.98
C GLY A 112 -31.98 19.14 -32.23
N VAL A 113 -31.36 19.04 -33.42
CA VAL A 113 -31.87 19.48 -34.74
C VAL A 113 -32.62 20.82 -34.67
N GLN A 114 -31.87 21.92 -34.74
CA GLN A 114 -32.41 23.31 -34.78
C GLN A 114 -33.48 23.64 -33.70
N GLY A 115 -33.50 22.91 -32.58
CA GLY A 115 -34.42 23.18 -31.46
C GLY A 115 -35.75 22.42 -31.52
N ASP A 116 -35.94 21.50 -32.48
CA ASP A 116 -37.14 20.67 -32.56
C ASP A 116 -37.21 19.65 -31.41
N ARG A 117 -36.06 19.03 -31.07
CA ARG A 117 -35.97 18.04 -29.98
C ARG A 117 -35.54 18.67 -28.66
N HIS A 118 -34.46 19.44 -28.73
CA HIS A 118 -33.95 20.24 -27.63
C HIS A 118 -33.06 21.37 -28.16
N MET A 119 -33.20 22.56 -27.57
CA MET A 119 -32.26 23.66 -27.74
C MET A 119 -31.62 23.95 -26.40
N VAL A 120 -30.39 23.46 -26.19
CA VAL A 120 -29.67 23.58 -24.91
C VAL A 120 -28.35 24.29 -25.10
N TRP A 121 -28.00 25.17 -24.17
CA TRP A 121 -26.64 25.71 -24.04
C TRP A 121 -26.22 25.67 -22.58
N PHE A 122 -24.91 25.79 -22.34
CA PHE A 122 -24.33 25.79 -21.00
C PHE A 122 -23.61 27.10 -20.75
N ASP A 123 -23.76 27.66 -19.56
CA ASP A 123 -23.03 28.85 -19.12
C ASP A 123 -21.61 28.49 -18.66
N ASP A 124 -21.51 27.38 -17.92
CA ASP A 124 -20.29 26.91 -17.32
C ASP A 124 -20.17 25.39 -17.38
N LEU A 125 -18.92 24.92 -17.30
CA LEU A 125 -18.61 23.50 -17.18
C LEU A 125 -17.52 23.35 -16.12
N ILE A 126 -17.91 22.92 -14.94
CA ILE A 126 -17.03 22.70 -13.80
C ILE A 126 -16.74 21.21 -13.69
N VAL A 127 -15.48 20.87 -13.93
CA VAL A 127 -14.97 19.51 -13.81
C VAL A 127 -14.14 19.40 -12.54
N GLN A 128 -14.53 18.49 -11.65
CA GLN A 128 -13.78 18.15 -10.46
C GLN A 128 -13.38 16.68 -10.53
N GLN A 129 -12.09 16.40 -10.48
CA GLN A 129 -11.57 15.04 -10.39
C GLN A 129 -10.79 14.91 -9.08
N THR A 130 -11.06 13.84 -8.34
CA THR A 130 -10.27 13.51 -7.16
C THR A 130 -9.55 12.18 -7.39
N SER A 131 -8.29 12.13 -6.98
CA SER A 131 -7.46 10.93 -7.00
C SER A 131 -7.43 10.22 -5.63
N ASP A 132 -8.16 10.72 -4.65
CA ASP A 132 -8.19 10.12 -3.31
C ASP A 132 -9.05 8.84 -3.32
N ALA A 133 -8.39 7.70 -3.14
CA ALA A 133 -9.03 6.39 -3.05
C ALA A 133 -10.01 6.27 -1.87
N ARG A 134 -9.92 7.15 -0.86
CA ARG A 134 -10.85 7.18 0.28
C ARG A 134 -12.11 8.01 0.01
N ALA A 135 -12.10 8.83 -1.04
CA ALA A 135 -13.27 9.61 -1.41
C ALA A 135 -14.31 8.68 -2.04
N LYS A 136 -15.57 8.78 -1.58
CA LYS A 136 -16.71 8.05 -2.16
C LYS A 136 -17.13 8.57 -3.55
N SER A 137 -16.51 9.64 -4.01
CA SER A 137 -16.72 10.24 -5.33
C SER A 137 -15.38 10.27 -6.03
N TYR A 138 -15.30 9.76 -7.26
CA TYR A 138 -14.08 9.78 -8.10
C TYR A 138 -13.97 11.07 -8.94
N GLY A 139 -14.98 11.93 -8.80
CA GLY A 139 -15.10 13.22 -9.46
C GLY A 139 -16.51 13.47 -9.95
N SER A 140 -16.78 14.70 -10.36
CA SER A 140 -18.07 15.15 -10.83
C SER A 140 -17.93 16.20 -11.92
N VAL A 141 -18.87 16.18 -12.85
CA VAL A 141 -19.10 17.25 -13.82
C VAL A 141 -20.35 17.99 -13.41
N ARG A 142 -20.25 19.31 -13.32
CA ARG A 142 -21.38 20.20 -13.06
C ARG A 142 -21.46 21.27 -14.13
N ALA A 143 -22.66 21.54 -14.63
CA ALA A 143 -22.89 22.61 -15.58
C ALA A 143 -24.27 23.24 -15.31
N GLY A 144 -24.33 24.57 -15.38
CA GLY A 144 -25.58 25.32 -15.50
C GLY A 144 -26.04 25.28 -16.95
N GLY A 145 -27.09 24.48 -17.22
CA GLY A 145 -27.71 24.37 -18.53
C GLY A 145 -28.94 25.26 -18.65
N HIS A 146 -29.20 25.70 -19.87
CA HIS A 146 -30.39 26.45 -20.23
C HIS A 146 -31.07 25.81 -21.42
N SER A 147 -32.39 25.77 -21.41
CA SER A 147 -33.19 25.34 -22.55
C SER A 147 -34.00 26.50 -23.12
N GLY A 148 -33.91 26.66 -24.44
CA GLY A 148 -34.47 27.77 -25.18
C GLY A 148 -35.91 27.65 -25.64
N SER A 149 -36.73 26.84 -24.96
CA SER A 149 -38.10 26.60 -25.39
C SER A 149 -39.09 26.82 -24.25
N GLU A 150 -40.35 27.05 -24.60
CA GLU A 150 -41.45 27.12 -23.62
C GLU A 150 -41.75 25.73 -23.02
N ARG A 151 -41.26 24.65 -23.64
CA ARG A 151 -41.62 23.26 -23.33
C ARG A 151 -40.55 22.61 -22.45
N PHE A 152 -40.91 22.31 -21.21
CA PHE A 152 -40.05 21.56 -20.29
C PHE A 152 -39.64 20.19 -20.85
N ASP A 153 -40.47 19.60 -21.71
CA ASP A 153 -40.21 18.33 -22.39
C ASP A 153 -38.86 18.29 -23.13
N GLN A 154 -38.35 19.44 -23.60
CA GLN A 154 -37.05 19.50 -24.27
C GLN A 154 -35.88 19.17 -23.35
N ILE A 155 -35.98 19.50 -22.04
CA ILE A 155 -34.96 19.13 -21.06
C ILE A 155 -34.98 17.61 -20.84
N ALA A 156 -36.18 17.02 -20.76
CA ALA A 156 -36.31 15.57 -20.62
C ALA A 156 -35.75 14.82 -21.84
N ASN A 157 -36.05 15.27 -23.05
CA ASN A 157 -35.49 14.72 -24.29
C ASN A 157 -33.96 14.81 -24.31
N PHE A 158 -33.41 15.94 -23.87
CA PHE A 158 -31.96 16.12 -23.79
C PHE A 158 -31.30 15.16 -22.79
N LEU A 159 -31.89 14.98 -21.61
CA LEU A 159 -31.37 14.03 -20.62
C LEU A 159 -31.46 12.59 -21.11
N GLU A 160 -32.54 12.22 -21.81
CA GLU A 160 -32.67 10.92 -22.46
C GLU A 160 -31.58 10.72 -23.53
N ASP A 161 -31.32 11.74 -24.36
CA ASP A 161 -30.26 11.70 -25.37
C ASP A 161 -28.85 11.63 -24.75
N ILE A 162 -28.64 12.24 -23.58
CA ILE A 162 -27.41 12.07 -22.78
C ILE A 162 -27.30 10.62 -22.32
N GLU A 163 -28.35 10.03 -21.75
CA GLU A 163 -28.35 8.66 -21.23
C GLU A 163 -28.08 7.62 -22.33
N GLN A 164 -28.53 7.89 -23.56
CA GLN A 164 -28.29 7.00 -24.70
C GLN A 164 -26.92 7.22 -25.37
N SER A 165 -26.21 8.29 -25.03
CA SER A 165 -24.96 8.66 -25.68
C SER A 165 -23.74 7.92 -25.13
N SER A 166 -22.63 7.92 -25.90
CA SER A 166 -21.34 7.43 -25.42
C SER A 166 -20.76 8.29 -24.30
N PHE A 167 -21.26 9.51 -24.11
CA PHE A 167 -20.80 10.42 -23.05
C PHE A 167 -21.02 9.80 -21.67
N ILE A 168 -22.19 9.21 -21.41
CA ILE A 168 -22.57 8.69 -20.08
C ILE A 168 -21.83 7.38 -19.69
N SER A 169 -21.08 6.76 -20.61
CA SER A 169 -20.42 5.46 -20.36
C SER A 169 -19.60 5.44 -19.06
N ASP A 170 -18.97 6.57 -18.74
CA ASP A 170 -18.02 6.74 -17.65
C ASP A 170 -18.65 7.39 -16.40
N PHE A 171 -19.93 7.74 -16.47
CA PHE A 171 -20.68 8.45 -15.43
C PHE A 171 -21.84 7.61 -14.91
N LEU A 172 -22.16 7.79 -13.63
CA LEU A 172 -23.40 7.30 -13.07
C LEU A 172 -24.59 7.98 -13.76
N PRO A 173 -25.78 7.33 -13.75
CA PRO A 173 -26.99 7.93 -14.31
C PRO A 173 -27.23 9.34 -13.77
N PRO A 174 -27.72 10.27 -14.60
CA PRO A 174 -28.02 11.63 -14.16
C PRO A 174 -29.06 11.63 -13.05
N ALA A 175 -29.04 12.68 -12.22
CA ALA A 175 -30.13 12.95 -11.31
C ALA A 175 -31.42 13.24 -12.11
N PRO A 176 -32.61 13.02 -11.52
CA PRO A 176 -33.87 13.37 -12.17
C PRO A 176 -33.89 14.83 -12.66
N PRO A 177 -34.58 15.12 -13.78
CA PRO A 177 -34.66 16.48 -14.32
C PRO A 177 -35.26 17.44 -13.30
N GLU A 178 -34.47 18.44 -12.90
CA GLU A 178 -34.94 19.62 -12.18
C GLU A 178 -34.78 20.83 -13.09
N GLY A 179 -35.78 21.70 -13.18
CA GLY A 179 -35.66 22.93 -13.94
C GLY A 179 -36.47 24.06 -13.32
N THR A 180 -35.90 25.25 -13.37
CA THR A 180 -36.54 26.48 -12.91
C THR A 180 -36.71 27.40 -14.10
N GLN A 181 -37.94 27.86 -14.34
CA GLN A 181 -38.21 28.86 -15.37
C GLN A 181 -37.59 30.19 -14.94
N GLN A 182 -36.68 30.74 -15.76
CA GLN A 182 -36.12 32.06 -15.54
C GLN A 182 -37.04 33.14 -16.15
N GLN A 183 -36.91 34.38 -15.66
CA GLN A 183 -37.80 35.48 -16.03
C GLN A 183 -37.86 35.67 -17.55
N THR A 184 -39.08 35.85 -18.06
CA THR A 184 -39.36 36.05 -19.49
C THR A 184 -38.90 37.43 -19.94
N ASP A 185 -37.84 37.48 -20.76
CA ASP A 185 -37.41 38.71 -21.42
C ASP A 185 -37.83 38.66 -22.89
N LYS A 186 -38.64 39.64 -23.32
CA LYS A 186 -39.17 39.69 -24.67
C LYS A 186 -38.16 40.19 -25.70
N GLU A 187 -37.05 40.77 -25.28
CA GLU A 187 -36.00 41.28 -26.18
C GLU A 187 -34.98 40.20 -26.56
N LEU A 188 -34.92 39.11 -25.78
CA LEU A 188 -34.02 37.98 -26.03
C LEU A 188 -34.72 36.89 -26.86
N GLN A 189 -33.99 36.32 -27.80
CA GLN A 189 -34.38 35.09 -28.50
C GLN A 189 -33.55 33.95 -27.93
N PRO A 190 -34.17 32.98 -27.23
CA PRO A 190 -35.61 32.80 -26.97
C PRO A 190 -36.14 33.57 -25.75
N ALA A 191 -37.43 33.92 -25.77
CA ALA A 191 -38.04 34.79 -24.75
C ALA A 191 -38.29 34.09 -23.40
N ILE A 192 -38.42 32.76 -23.42
CA ILE A 192 -38.55 31.92 -22.22
C ILE A 192 -37.35 30.97 -22.18
N VAL A 193 -36.67 30.97 -21.05
CA VAL A 193 -35.51 30.11 -20.80
C VAL A 193 -35.77 29.30 -19.53
N TRP A 194 -35.55 27.98 -19.62
CA TRP A 194 -35.54 27.10 -18.46
C TRP A 194 -34.10 26.81 -18.05
N GLY A 195 -33.73 27.18 -16.83
CA GLY A 195 -32.44 26.81 -16.25
C GLY A 195 -32.53 25.44 -15.58
N PHE A 196 -31.55 24.58 -15.80
CA PHE A 196 -31.44 23.28 -15.14
C PHE A 196 -29.98 22.98 -14.73
N PRO A 197 -29.75 22.42 -13.53
CA PRO A 197 -28.42 21.98 -13.14
C PRO A 197 -28.13 20.57 -13.72
N LEU A 198 -27.07 20.45 -14.51
CA LEU A 198 -26.53 19.15 -14.91
C LEU A 198 -25.47 18.74 -13.89
N GLN A 199 -25.70 17.65 -13.15
CA GLN A 199 -24.70 17.07 -12.24
C GLN A 199 -24.51 15.58 -12.54
N LEU A 200 -23.29 15.22 -12.93
CA LEU A 200 -22.89 13.85 -13.23
C LEU A 200 -21.74 13.45 -12.32
N ASN A 201 -21.81 12.23 -11.77
CA ASN A 201 -20.77 11.66 -10.92
C ASN A 201 -20.01 10.60 -11.71
N LEU A 202 -18.68 10.59 -11.60
CA LEU A 202 -17.84 9.61 -12.28
C LEU A 202 -17.98 8.23 -11.63
N LYS A 203 -18.02 7.19 -12.47
CA LYS A 203 -17.92 5.79 -12.05
C LYS A 203 -16.54 5.49 -11.47
N SER A 204 -16.46 4.42 -10.69
CA SER A 204 -15.18 3.93 -10.19
C SER A 204 -14.24 3.52 -11.34
N PRO A 205 -12.91 3.57 -11.15
CA PRO A 205 -11.96 3.13 -12.17
C PRO A 205 -12.18 1.67 -12.60
N GLU A 206 -12.61 0.82 -11.66
CA GLU A 206 -12.89 -0.60 -11.90
C GLU A 206 -14.09 -0.77 -12.83
N GLU A 207 -15.21 -0.10 -12.53
CA GLU A 207 -16.42 -0.09 -13.38
C GLU A 207 -16.14 0.44 -14.78
N ARG A 208 -15.31 1.48 -14.91
CA ARG A 208 -14.91 2.05 -16.21
C ARG A 208 -14.03 1.11 -17.02
N SER A 209 -13.19 0.31 -16.36
CA SER A 209 -12.31 -0.66 -17.01
C SER A 209 -13.02 -1.96 -17.42
N GLY A 210 -14.30 -2.13 -17.06
CA GLY A 210 -15.06 -3.35 -17.33
C GLY A 210 -14.57 -4.57 -16.54
N LYS A 211 -13.72 -4.37 -15.53
CA LYS A 211 -13.30 -5.43 -14.61
C LYS A 211 -14.29 -5.46 -13.45
N PRO A 212 -14.87 -6.62 -13.11
CA PRO A 212 -15.73 -6.74 -11.94
C PRO A 212 -14.93 -6.31 -10.71
N ALA A 213 -15.52 -5.43 -9.89
CA ALA A 213 -14.96 -5.06 -8.60
C ALA A 213 -14.65 -6.35 -7.83
N LEU A 214 -13.37 -6.57 -7.53
CA LEU A 214 -12.98 -7.68 -6.67
C LEU A 214 -13.56 -7.34 -5.29
N GLU A 215 -14.63 -8.02 -4.92
CA GLU A 215 -15.27 -7.88 -3.61
C GLU A 215 -14.18 -7.93 -2.52
N ASP A 216 -14.02 -6.83 -1.80
CA ASP A 216 -13.16 -6.75 -0.62
C ASP A 216 -13.58 -7.85 0.39
N PRO A 217 -12.74 -8.85 0.70
CA PRO A 217 -13.11 -9.92 1.63
C PRO A 217 -13.09 -9.47 3.11
N LYS A 218 -13.28 -8.18 3.39
CA LYS A 218 -13.26 -7.59 4.75
C LYS A 218 -14.42 -6.65 5.06
N ALA A 219 -15.55 -6.76 4.36
CA ALA A 219 -16.81 -6.24 4.90
C ALA A 219 -17.39 -7.24 5.93
N LYS A 220 -17.02 -7.07 7.20
CA LYS A 220 -17.75 -7.67 8.33
C LYS A 220 -19.24 -7.30 8.19
N PRO A 221 -20.18 -8.26 8.28
CA PRO A 221 -21.61 -7.93 8.27
C PRO A 221 -21.91 -7.03 9.47
N ALA A 222 -22.42 -5.84 9.18
CA ALA A 222 -22.96 -4.94 10.19
C ALA A 222 -24.14 -5.64 10.88
N ALA A 223 -24.05 -5.78 12.21
CA ALA A 223 -25.13 -6.28 13.03
C ALA A 223 -26.39 -5.41 12.85
N PRO A 224 -27.60 -5.99 12.87
CA PRO A 224 -28.84 -5.24 12.75
C PRO A 224 -28.98 -4.29 13.94
N ASN A 225 -29.05 -3.00 13.64
CA ASN A 225 -29.22 -1.93 14.60
C ASN A 225 -30.65 -1.96 15.16
N THR A 226 -30.85 -2.68 16.26
CA THR A 226 -32.07 -2.57 17.09
C THR A 226 -32.05 -1.26 17.83
N ASN A 227 -32.51 -0.19 17.18
CA ASN A 227 -32.94 1.05 17.83
C ASN A 227 -34.03 1.71 16.98
N ALA A 228 -35.17 1.03 16.89
CA ALA A 228 -36.42 1.60 16.40
C ALA A 228 -37.56 1.18 17.34
N LYS A 229 -37.45 1.55 18.63
CA LYS A 229 -38.56 1.46 19.58
C LYS A 229 -38.37 2.39 20.78
N SER A 230 -38.35 3.71 20.58
CA SER A 230 -38.54 4.67 21.69
C SER A 230 -39.06 6.06 21.27
N THR A 231 -39.83 6.17 20.18
CA THR A 231 -40.44 7.44 19.78
C THR A 231 -41.94 7.35 19.48
N ALA A 232 -42.63 6.39 20.09
CA ALA A 232 -44.09 6.28 20.02
C ALA A 232 -44.82 6.58 21.34
N GLU A 233 -44.12 6.77 22.47
CA GLU A 233 -44.76 6.97 23.79
C GLU A 233 -44.70 8.42 24.32
N ALA A 234 -44.11 9.37 23.59
CA ALA A 234 -44.06 10.78 24.04
C ALA A 234 -45.15 11.70 23.45
N LYS A 235 -46.06 11.17 22.62
CA LYS A 235 -47.19 11.95 22.05
C LYS A 235 -48.56 11.62 22.64
N ALA A 236 -48.68 10.62 23.52
CA ALA A 236 -49.95 10.24 24.15
C ALA A 236 -50.23 10.94 25.50
N SER A 237 -49.30 11.73 26.05
CA SER A 237 -49.46 12.38 27.37
C SER A 237 -49.52 13.91 27.31
N ALA A 238 -49.63 14.51 26.11
CA ALA A 238 -49.77 15.95 25.92
C ALA A 238 -51.20 16.41 25.58
N GLU A 239 -52.15 15.49 25.46
CA GLU A 239 -53.55 15.78 25.09
C GLU A 239 -54.55 15.54 26.24
N GLU A 240 -54.06 15.34 27.46
CA GLU A 240 -54.86 15.22 28.69
C GLU A 240 -54.44 16.27 29.73
N LYS A 241 -54.25 17.52 29.29
CA LYS A 241 -54.10 18.69 30.19
C LYS A 241 -54.64 20.00 29.58
N LYS A 242 -55.64 19.87 28.72
CA LYS A 242 -56.53 20.98 28.29
C LYS A 242 -57.99 20.53 28.37
N GLN A 243 -58.44 20.27 29.58
CA GLN A 243 -59.82 20.51 30.01
C GLN A 243 -59.73 21.22 31.36
#